data_AF-A0A0R0CQM2-F1
#
_entry.id   AF-A0A0R0CQM2-F1
#
_cell.length_a   1.000
_cell.length_b   1.000
_cell.length_c   1.000
_cell.angle_alpha   90.00
_cell.angle_beta   90.00
_cell.angle_gamma   90.00
#
_symmetry.space_group_name_H-M   'P 1'
#
loop_
_entity.id
_entity.type
_entity.pdbx_description
1 polymer ?
#
loop_
_entity_poly.entity_id
_entity_poly.type
_entity_poly.pdbx_seq_one_letter_code
_entity_poly.pdbx_strand_id
1 'polypeptide(L)'
;MEARDLKLADAEREISRLAAEVRRYEARYSTEDGVTLSVGSECDLYSNEISSMVLRILAEYRDSSSGDSRRRDVVKAIIESNVEDQFAAQAKSKIKEVLRGYVKMDPKVKKALEELGFQIDKQGKHPKLIFQGDERYTFTLPSTGGDSQHGGLNAASDLARLLF
;
A
#
# COMPACT_ATOMS: atom_id res chain seq x y z
N MET A 1 25.09 -2.08 60.41
CA MET A 1 23.76 -1.62 59.93
C MET A 1 23.86 -1.21 58.47
N GLU A 2 24.87 -0.41 58.11
CA GLU A 2 25.14 0.15 56.77
C GLU A 2 25.12 -0.82 55.58
N ALA A 3 25.69 -2.03 55.68
CA ALA A 3 25.76 -2.95 54.53
C ALA A 3 24.39 -3.53 54.10
N ARG A 4 23.42 -3.57 55.02
CA ARG A 4 22.03 -3.95 54.70
C ARG A 4 21.28 -2.79 54.07
N ASP A 5 21.52 -1.58 54.55
CA ASP A 5 20.85 -0.36 54.07
C ASP A 5 21.30 -0.01 52.65
N LEU A 6 22.58 -0.24 52.32
CA LEU A 6 23.11 -0.04 50.96
C LEU A 6 22.48 -1.02 49.95
N LYS A 7 22.36 -2.30 50.33
CA LYS A 7 21.70 -3.32 49.50
C LYS A 7 20.22 -3.03 49.30
N LEU A 8 19.56 -2.47 50.31
CA LEU A 8 18.16 -2.06 50.21
C LEU A 8 18.01 -0.92 49.19
N ALA A 9 18.86 0.11 49.27
CA ALA A 9 18.83 1.24 48.36
C ALA A 9 19.14 0.88 46.90
N ASP A 10 20.06 -0.07 46.65
CA ASP A 10 20.35 -0.54 45.30
C ASP A 10 19.21 -1.39 44.72
N ALA A 11 18.57 -2.23 45.55
CA ALA A 11 17.39 -2.99 45.15
C ALA A 11 16.20 -2.08 44.82
N GLU A 12 15.96 -1.02 45.59
CA GLU A 12 14.92 -0.02 45.30
C GLU A 12 15.17 0.74 44.00
N ARG A 13 16.45 1.05 43.70
CA ARG A 13 16.86 1.67 42.44
C ARG A 13 16.59 0.74 41.25
N GLU A 14 16.92 -0.54 41.40
CA GLU A 14 16.69 -1.54 40.36
C GLU A 14 15.19 -1.85 40.17
N ILE A 15 14.41 -1.93 41.24
CA ILE A 15 12.94 -2.04 41.18
C ILE A 15 12.35 -0.85 40.44
N SER A 16 12.81 0.37 40.72
CA SER A 16 12.34 1.58 40.02
C SER A 16 12.70 1.56 38.53
N ARG A 17 13.91 1.09 38.19
CA ARG A 17 14.36 0.91 36.79
C ARG A 17 13.49 -0.10 36.07
N LEU A 18 13.33 -1.29 36.63
CA LEU A 18 12.53 -2.38 36.07
C LEU A 18 11.06 -2.00 35.98
N ALA A 19 10.49 -1.32 36.97
CA ALA A 19 9.10 -0.84 36.93
C ALA A 19 8.88 0.24 35.84
N ALA A 20 9.89 1.06 35.55
CA ALA A 20 9.84 1.98 34.41
C ALA A 20 10.00 1.26 33.07
N GLU A 21 10.67 0.12 33.04
CA GLU A 21 10.85 -0.70 31.85
C GLU A 21 9.60 -1.54 31.57
N VAL A 22 9.03 -2.18 32.58
CA VAL A 22 7.74 -2.89 32.53
C VAL A 22 6.64 -1.94 32.10
N ARG A 23 6.51 -0.73 32.68
CA ARG A 23 5.52 0.26 32.21
C ARG A 23 5.70 0.63 30.75
N ARG A 24 6.94 0.67 30.24
CA ARG A 24 7.22 0.91 28.82
C ARG A 24 6.84 -0.28 27.94
N TYR A 25 7.01 -1.51 28.43
CA TYR A 25 6.58 -2.71 27.73
C TYR A 25 5.05 -2.91 27.78
N GLU A 26 4.42 -2.68 28.93
CA GLU A 26 2.97 -2.71 29.10
C GLU A 26 2.31 -1.65 28.21
N ALA A 27 2.83 -0.41 28.19
CA ALA A 27 2.37 0.62 27.24
C ALA A 27 2.57 0.23 25.75
N ARG A 28 3.45 -0.73 25.44
CA ARG A 28 3.61 -1.30 24.08
C ARG A 28 2.67 -2.47 23.81
N TYR A 29 2.18 -3.16 24.85
CA TYR A 29 1.41 -4.41 24.76
C TYR A 29 -0.04 -4.30 25.25
N SER A 30 -0.47 -3.14 25.76
CA SER A 30 -1.89 -2.82 25.96
C SER A 30 -2.61 -2.97 24.63
N THR A 31 -3.28 -4.11 24.50
CA THR A 31 -3.59 -4.80 23.25
C THR A 31 -4.91 -4.32 22.64
N GLU A 32 -5.33 -3.11 22.97
CA GLU A 32 -6.55 -2.47 22.46
C GLU A 32 -6.30 -1.11 21.76
N ASP A 33 -5.10 -0.54 21.82
CA ASP A 33 -4.79 0.79 21.25
C ASP A 33 -4.05 0.70 19.91
N GLY A 34 -4.71 0.15 18.91
CA GLY A 34 -4.31 0.34 17.52
C GLY A 34 -4.54 1.80 17.08
N VAL A 35 -3.67 2.33 16.23
CA VAL A 35 -3.97 3.60 15.54
C VAL A 35 -5.14 3.35 14.58
N THR A 36 -6.33 3.87 14.91
CA THR A 36 -7.50 3.77 14.04
C THR A 36 -7.53 4.94 13.08
N LEU A 37 -7.59 4.66 11.78
CA LEU A 37 -7.74 5.66 10.73
C LEU A 37 -9.16 5.58 10.16
N SER A 38 -9.91 6.68 10.26
CA SER A 38 -11.22 6.79 9.60
C SER A 38 -11.01 7.19 8.14
N VAL A 39 -11.44 6.33 7.20
CA VAL A 39 -11.28 6.53 5.75
C VAL A 39 -12.33 7.47 5.13
N GLY A 40 -13.29 7.95 5.94
CA GLY A 40 -14.35 8.84 5.49
C GLY A 40 -15.37 8.11 4.62
N SER A 41 -15.60 8.63 3.41
CA SER A 41 -16.56 8.06 2.45
C SER A 41 -15.97 7.02 1.50
N GLU A 42 -14.65 6.81 1.54
CA GLU A 42 -13.98 5.85 0.65
C GLU A 42 -14.09 4.43 1.18
N CYS A 43 -13.97 3.46 0.26
CA CYS A 43 -13.97 2.04 0.55
C CYS A 43 -12.96 1.31 -0.32
N ASP A 44 -12.50 0.15 0.14
CA ASP A 44 -11.58 -0.71 -0.60
C ASP A 44 -12.24 -1.21 -1.91
N LEU A 45 -11.63 -0.89 -3.05
CA LEU A 45 -11.99 -1.43 -4.38
C LEU A 45 -11.50 -2.87 -4.56
N TYR A 46 -10.45 -3.23 -3.82
CA TYR A 46 -9.91 -4.58 -3.72
C TYR A 46 -9.38 -4.79 -2.30
N SER A 47 -9.17 -6.05 -1.91
CA SER A 47 -8.78 -6.41 -0.55
C SER A 47 -7.59 -5.60 -0.05
N ASN A 48 -7.77 -4.95 1.11
CA ASN A 48 -6.74 -4.19 1.81
C ASN A 48 -6.12 -3.05 0.99
N GLU A 49 -6.85 -2.48 0.02
CA GLU A 49 -6.37 -1.39 -0.83
C GLU A 49 -5.91 -0.20 -0.01
N ILE A 50 -6.79 0.38 0.81
CA ILE A 50 -6.53 1.65 1.47
C ILE A 50 -5.38 1.48 2.46
N SER A 51 -5.37 0.39 3.24
CA SER A 51 -4.26 0.10 4.16
C SER A 51 -2.92 -0.07 3.42
N SER A 52 -2.93 -0.78 2.28
CA SER A 52 -1.71 -0.97 1.49
C SER A 52 -1.23 0.34 0.85
N MET A 53 -2.15 1.19 0.41
CA MET A 53 -1.84 2.52 -0.11
C MET A 53 -1.19 3.40 0.97
N VAL A 54 -1.75 3.41 2.19
CA VAL A 54 -1.16 4.12 3.33
C VAL A 54 0.24 3.60 3.64
N LEU A 55 0.43 2.28 3.71
CA LEU A 55 1.75 1.68 3.97
C LEU A 55 2.78 2.07 2.91
N ARG A 56 2.38 2.14 1.64
CA ARG A 56 3.26 2.55 0.53
C ARG A 56 3.68 4.01 0.65
N ILE A 57 2.75 4.92 0.96
CA ILE A 57 3.06 6.34 1.21
C ILE A 57 4.04 6.48 2.38
N LEU A 58 3.85 5.70 3.44
CA LEU A 58 4.77 5.68 4.58
C LEU A 58 6.16 5.14 4.18
N ALA A 59 6.23 4.14 3.30
CA ALA A 59 7.49 3.64 2.76
C ALA A 59 8.21 4.68 1.88
N GLU A 60 7.48 5.41 1.03
CA GLU A 60 8.04 6.52 0.23
C GLU A 60 8.59 7.65 1.12
N TYR A 61 7.89 7.98 2.21
CA TYR A 61 8.39 8.92 3.21
C TYR A 61 9.68 8.42 3.88
N ARG A 62 9.73 7.14 4.27
CA ARG A 62 10.93 6.52 4.85
C ARG A 62 12.13 6.67 3.90
N ASP A 63 11.92 6.37 2.62
CA ASP A 63 12.99 6.33 1.60
C ASP A 63 13.48 7.73 1.18
N SER A 64 12.61 8.73 1.25
CA SER A 64 12.95 10.13 0.96
C SER A 64 13.49 10.92 2.18
N SER A 65 13.21 10.46 3.40
CA SER A 65 13.66 11.12 4.63
C SER A 65 15.15 10.87 4.91
N SER A 66 15.92 11.94 5.15
CA SER A 66 17.32 11.86 5.59
C SER A 66 17.46 11.99 7.11
N GLY A 67 18.25 11.11 7.71
CA GLY A 67 18.58 11.13 9.14
C GLY A 67 17.66 10.31 10.04
N ASP A 68 18.16 10.02 11.24
CA ASP A 68 17.41 9.32 12.28
C ASP A 68 16.49 10.30 13.01
N SER A 69 15.19 9.99 13.02
CA SER A 69 14.18 10.78 13.71
C SER A 69 13.10 9.89 14.28
N ARG A 70 12.43 10.37 15.35
CA ARG A 70 11.30 9.66 15.96
C ARG A 70 10.21 9.34 14.94
N ARG A 71 9.98 10.21 13.96
CA ARG A 71 9.01 9.99 12.87
C ARG A 71 9.41 8.77 12.03
N ARG A 72 10.69 8.66 11.66
CA ARG A 72 11.21 7.54 10.87
C ARG A 72 11.13 6.22 11.63
N ASP A 73 11.40 6.22 12.94
CA ASP A 73 11.28 5.03 13.79
C ASP A 73 9.83 4.53 13.89
N VAL A 74 8.87 5.46 14.03
CA VAL A 74 7.44 5.12 14.05
C VAL A 74 6.99 4.55 12.70
N VAL A 75 7.36 5.21 11.60
CA VAL A 75 7.06 4.74 10.25
C VAL A 75 7.64 3.35 9.99
N LYS A 76 8.90 3.13 10.36
CA LYS A 76 9.55 1.82 10.25
C LYS A 76 8.81 0.75 11.04
N ALA A 77 8.46 1.02 12.30
CA ALA A 77 7.72 0.08 13.15
C ALA A 77 6.34 -0.26 12.57
N ILE A 78 5.61 0.72 12.02
CA ILE A 78 4.32 0.49 11.35
C ILE A 78 4.52 -0.42 10.13
N ILE A 79 5.48 -0.12 9.25
CA ILE A 79 5.73 -0.93 8.06
C ILE A 79 6.14 -2.37 8.43
N GLU A 80 6.98 -2.56 9.44
CA GLU A 80 7.45 -3.88 9.88
C GLU A 80 6.37 -4.71 10.60
N SER A 81 5.35 -4.05 11.17
CA SER A 81 4.27 -4.72 11.90
C SER A 81 3.05 -5.04 11.04
N ASN A 82 3.03 -4.61 9.77
CA ASN A 82 1.90 -4.80 8.86
C ASN A 82 2.37 -5.52 7.60
N VAL A 83 1.47 -6.30 7.00
CA VAL A 83 1.73 -7.00 5.73
C VAL A 83 1.15 -6.16 4.60
N GLU A 84 1.99 -5.72 3.65
CA GLU A 84 1.51 -5.07 2.44
C GLU A 84 0.86 -6.11 1.50
N ASP A 85 -0.35 -5.80 1.02
CA ASP A 85 -1.00 -6.61 0.00
C ASP A 85 -0.25 -6.52 -1.33
N GLN A 86 0.01 -7.68 -1.94
CA GLN A 86 0.75 -7.77 -3.20
C GLN A 86 -0.15 -7.54 -4.42
N PHE A 87 -1.46 -7.41 -4.25
CA PHE A 87 -2.41 -7.26 -5.35
C PHE A 87 -2.02 -6.11 -6.29
N ALA A 88 -1.73 -4.92 -5.76
CA ALA A 88 -1.38 -3.76 -6.58
C ALA A 88 -0.13 -4.01 -7.44
N ALA A 89 0.91 -4.63 -6.87
CA ALA A 89 2.13 -4.95 -7.60
C ALA A 89 1.88 -6.02 -8.68
N GLN A 90 1.10 -7.05 -8.36
CA GLN A 90 0.71 -8.10 -9.30
C GLN A 90 -0.16 -7.55 -10.43
N ALA A 91 -1.12 -6.69 -10.12
CA ALA A 91 -1.99 -6.03 -11.08
C ALA A 91 -1.19 -5.12 -12.02
N LYS A 92 -0.28 -4.29 -11.51
CA LYS A 92 0.66 -3.48 -12.34
C LYS A 92 1.42 -4.37 -13.34
N SER A 93 1.99 -5.46 -12.84
CA SER A 93 2.74 -6.41 -13.67
C SER A 93 1.84 -7.05 -14.74
N LYS A 94 0.63 -7.47 -14.35
CA LYS A 94 -0.32 -8.12 -15.24
C LYS A 94 -0.85 -7.18 -16.32
N ILE A 95 -1.19 -5.93 -15.97
CA ILE A 95 -1.59 -4.88 -16.92
C ILE A 95 -0.47 -4.67 -17.95
N LYS A 96 0.78 -4.55 -17.50
CA LYS A 96 1.94 -4.36 -18.38
C LYS A 96 2.14 -5.55 -19.31
N GLU A 97 1.95 -6.78 -18.83
CA GLU A 97 2.01 -8.00 -19.64
C GLU A 97 0.90 -8.01 -20.71
N VAL A 98 -0.34 -7.77 -20.28
CA VAL A 98 -1.55 -7.83 -21.14
C VAL A 98 -1.52 -6.76 -22.23
N LEU A 99 -1.03 -5.56 -21.90
CA LEU A 99 -0.98 -4.44 -22.85
C LEU A 99 0.34 -4.38 -23.64
N ARG A 100 1.27 -5.32 -23.41
CA ARG A 100 2.54 -5.37 -24.15
C ARG A 100 2.27 -5.70 -25.62
N GLY A 101 2.58 -4.76 -26.51
CA GLY A 101 2.30 -4.91 -27.94
C GLY A 101 0.80 -4.92 -28.25
N TYR A 102 -0.02 -4.30 -27.39
CA TYR A 102 -1.46 -4.18 -27.61
C TYR A 102 -1.75 -3.43 -28.92
N VAL A 103 -2.47 -4.10 -29.82
CA VAL A 103 -2.92 -3.54 -31.10
C VAL A 103 -4.43 -3.34 -31.13
N LYS A 104 -5.17 -4.30 -30.58
CA LYS A 104 -6.63 -4.32 -30.59
C LYS A 104 -7.16 -5.09 -29.39
N MET A 105 -8.40 -4.80 -29.01
CA MET A 105 -9.11 -5.51 -27.96
C MET A 105 -9.55 -6.90 -28.45
N ASP A 106 -8.65 -7.88 -28.36
CA ASP A 106 -8.96 -9.29 -28.63
C ASP A 106 -9.62 -9.97 -27.40
N PRO A 107 -10.23 -11.16 -27.56
CA PRO A 107 -10.88 -11.85 -26.46
C PRO A 107 -9.94 -12.21 -25.29
N LYS A 108 -8.65 -12.41 -25.54
CA LYS A 108 -7.66 -12.77 -24.51
C LYS A 108 -7.32 -11.57 -23.65
N VAL A 109 -7.04 -10.42 -24.27
CA VAL A 109 -6.80 -9.14 -23.60
C VAL A 109 -8.04 -8.74 -22.83
N LYS A 110 -9.21 -8.86 -23.45
CA LYS A 110 -10.50 -8.56 -22.80
C LYS A 110 -10.66 -9.38 -21.52
N LYS A 111 -10.53 -10.71 -21.60
CA LYS A 111 -10.67 -11.60 -20.46
C LYS A 111 -9.67 -11.30 -19.34
N ALA A 112 -8.41 -11.05 -19.70
CA ALA A 112 -7.37 -10.76 -18.71
C ALA A 112 -7.61 -9.43 -17.97
N LEU A 113 -8.18 -8.43 -18.63
CA LEU A 113 -8.60 -7.18 -17.98
C LEU A 113 -9.85 -7.38 -17.12
N GLU A 114 -10.82 -8.18 -17.57
CA GLU A 114 -12.01 -8.52 -16.76
C GLU A 114 -11.62 -9.29 -15.47
N GLU A 115 -10.65 -10.21 -15.55
CA GLU A 115 -10.09 -10.92 -14.38
C GLU A 115 -9.41 -9.98 -13.36
N LEU A 116 -8.94 -8.82 -13.81
CA LEU A 116 -8.37 -7.78 -12.95
C LEU A 116 -9.43 -6.82 -12.36
N GLY A 117 -10.71 -7.00 -12.69
CA GLY A 117 -11.80 -6.15 -12.23
C GLY A 117 -12.15 -4.99 -13.15
N PHE A 118 -11.69 -5.01 -14.41
CA PHE A 118 -12.09 -4.00 -15.40
C PHE A 118 -13.39 -4.38 -16.10
N GLN A 119 -14.32 -3.44 -16.15
CA GLN A 119 -15.45 -3.47 -17.06
C GLN A 119 -15.07 -2.76 -18.36
N ILE A 120 -15.38 -3.39 -19.50
CA ILE A 120 -14.99 -2.88 -20.81
C ILE A 120 -16.23 -2.43 -21.58
N ASP A 121 -16.36 -1.11 -21.74
CA ASP A 121 -17.36 -0.53 -22.64
C ASP A 121 -16.76 -0.35 -24.04
N LYS A 122 -17.39 -1.02 -25.03
CA LYS A 122 -16.96 -1.04 -26.43
C LYS A 122 -17.69 -0.01 -27.30
N GLN A 123 -18.14 1.10 -26.74
CA GLN A 123 -18.71 2.19 -27.52
C GLN A 123 -17.62 2.90 -28.35
N GLY A 124 -17.39 2.40 -29.57
CA GLY A 124 -16.58 3.05 -30.60
C GLY A 124 -15.21 2.42 -30.83
N LYS A 125 -14.32 3.20 -31.48
CA LYS A 125 -12.98 2.75 -31.90
C LYS A 125 -12.08 2.47 -30.68
N HIS A 126 -12.22 3.30 -29.64
CA HIS A 126 -11.42 3.28 -28.41
C HIS A 126 -12.20 2.62 -27.27
N PRO A 127 -11.79 1.45 -26.77
CA PRO A 127 -12.48 0.81 -25.65
C PRO A 127 -12.22 1.57 -24.36
N LYS A 128 -13.28 1.77 -23.57
CA LYS A 128 -13.19 2.35 -22.23
C LYS A 128 -13.09 1.23 -21.20
N LEU A 129 -12.21 1.41 -20.23
CA LEU A 129 -12.02 0.55 -19.07
C LEU A 129 -12.56 1.29 -17.84
N ILE A 130 -13.41 0.64 -17.06
CA ILE A 130 -13.90 1.15 -15.77
C ILE A 130 -13.44 0.16 -14.71
N PHE A 131 -12.68 0.62 -13.71
CA PHE A 131 -12.14 -0.25 -12.66
C PHE A 131 -13.16 -0.44 -11.54
N GLN A 132 -13.47 -1.69 -11.20
CA GLN A 132 -14.38 -2.08 -10.09
C GLN A 132 -15.75 -1.39 -10.11
N GLY A 133 -16.20 -0.95 -11.29
CA GLY A 133 -17.49 -0.27 -11.48
C GLY A 133 -17.54 1.19 -11.02
N ASP A 134 -16.42 1.78 -10.60
CA ASP A 134 -16.36 3.19 -10.21
C ASP A 134 -15.95 4.06 -11.42
N GLU A 135 -16.89 4.88 -11.88
CA GLU A 135 -16.73 5.75 -13.05
C GLU A 135 -15.60 6.79 -12.90
N ARG A 136 -15.19 7.12 -11.66
CA ARG A 136 -14.04 7.99 -11.40
C ARG A 136 -12.75 7.42 -11.98
N TYR A 137 -12.66 6.09 -12.05
CA TYR A 137 -11.49 5.36 -12.53
C TYR A 137 -11.71 4.81 -13.95
N THR A 138 -12.08 5.71 -14.85
CA THR A 138 -12.28 5.40 -16.27
C THR A 138 -11.02 5.71 -17.09
N PHE A 139 -10.59 4.76 -17.93
CA PHE A 139 -9.46 4.93 -18.83
C PHE A 139 -9.83 4.56 -20.27
N THR A 140 -9.42 5.38 -21.24
CA THR A 140 -9.69 5.13 -22.67
C THR A 140 -8.44 4.58 -23.33
N LEU A 141 -8.49 3.34 -23.83
CA LEU A 141 -7.36 2.76 -24.56
C LEU A 141 -7.23 3.40 -25.96
N PRO A 142 -6.02 3.73 -26.40
CA PRO A 142 -5.81 4.24 -27.75
C PRO A 142 -6.11 3.15 -28.80
N SER A 143 -6.80 3.55 -29.86
CA SER A 143 -6.95 2.79 -31.09
C SER A 143 -5.71 3.06 -31.92
N THR A 144 -4.95 2.03 -32.27
CA THR A 144 -3.61 2.16 -32.86
C THR A 144 -3.51 3.16 -34.03
N GLY A 145 -2.44 3.96 -34.00
CA GLY A 145 -1.81 4.60 -35.14
C GLY A 145 -0.28 4.60 -34.94
N GLY A 146 0.46 3.99 -35.86
CA GLY A 146 1.94 4.09 -35.96
C GLY A 146 2.77 3.21 -35.02
N ASP A 147 2.71 3.44 -33.70
CA ASP A 147 3.67 2.91 -32.72
C ASP A 147 3.05 1.88 -31.75
N SER A 148 2.52 0.80 -32.29
CA SER A 148 1.81 -0.25 -31.54
C SER A 148 2.63 -0.92 -30.43
N GLN A 149 3.97 -0.91 -30.51
CA GLN A 149 4.83 -1.50 -29.48
C GLN A 149 4.96 -0.62 -28.22
N HIS A 150 5.05 0.71 -28.38
CA HIS A 150 5.20 1.65 -27.27
C HIS A 150 3.86 2.16 -26.74
N GLY A 151 2.84 2.30 -27.60
CA GLY A 151 1.52 2.81 -27.22
C GLY A 151 0.82 1.98 -26.14
N GLY A 152 0.94 0.65 -26.20
CA GLY A 152 0.37 -0.24 -25.18
C GLY A 152 1.10 -0.16 -23.83
N LEU A 153 2.43 0.01 -23.83
CA LEU A 153 3.21 0.15 -22.60
C LEU A 153 3.02 1.52 -21.93
N ASN A 154 2.84 2.57 -22.73
CA ASN A 154 2.48 3.88 -22.21
C ASN A 154 1.10 3.84 -21.57
N ALA A 155 0.11 3.26 -22.27
CA ALA A 155 -1.23 3.07 -21.71
C ALA A 155 -1.23 2.24 -20.42
N ALA A 156 -0.43 1.18 -20.36
CA ALA A 156 -0.24 0.39 -19.14
C ALA A 156 0.32 1.21 -17.97
N SER A 157 1.31 2.05 -18.26
CA SER A 157 1.96 2.91 -17.26
C SER A 157 1.00 3.99 -16.76
N ASP A 158 0.19 4.54 -17.66
CA ASP A 158 -0.82 5.54 -17.31
C ASP A 158 -1.96 4.95 -16.49
N LEU A 159 -2.44 3.77 -16.88
CA LEU A 159 -3.44 3.02 -16.12
C LEU A 159 -2.92 2.64 -14.73
N ALA A 160 -1.68 2.16 -14.64
CA ALA A 160 -1.06 1.83 -13.36
C ALA A 160 -0.97 3.04 -12.43
N ARG A 161 -0.61 4.22 -12.95
CA ARG A 161 -0.51 5.46 -12.17
C ARG A 161 -1.87 5.98 -11.71
N LEU A 162 -2.92 5.74 -12.49
CA LEU A 162 -4.27 6.13 -12.12
C LEU A 162 -4.80 5.33 -10.92
N LEU A 163 -4.40 4.05 -10.81
CA LEU A 163 -5.05 3.09 -9.91
C LEU A 163 -4.20 2.67 -8.69
N PHE A 164 -2.87 2.79 -8.73
CA PHE A 164 -1.99 2.11 -7.77
C PHE A 164 -0.67 2.84 -7.47
#